data_AF-A0A183CP44-F1
#
_entry.id   AF-A0A183CP44-F1
#
_cell.length_a   1.000
_cell.length_b   1.000
_cell.length_c   1.000
_cell.angle_alpha   90.00
_cell.angle_beta   90.00
_cell.angle_gamma   90.00
#
_symmetry.space_group_name_H-M   'P 1'
#
loop_
_entity.id
_entity.type
_entity.pdbx_description
1 polymer ?
#
loop_
_entity_poly.entity_id
_entity_poly.type
_entity_poly.pdbx_seq_one_letter_code
_entity_poly.pdbx_strand_id
1 'polypeptide(L)'
;MSGNPREAQKQLKEIFICDDVLFDVFKFCGHFELGLKVALLSDRFDFLVDAHFKSKEWALGNLEIRRRRKRKGAKIVKHFGRDYKIKRRLRIPRKSLPDKVIGFKCLEINYIDRRVIKFLQRIRRLFDNSKGTQLYIGTNKDQYRSWAIIRDQIWPLISDVICFISLPSSAGFDRLRQISPTVLGDCSKLRVIDSNFVIPKFPADDSAGASSAQALAKWLHTPREDGLPKAFVNSTNPANFIVSFGLIINHLPNWKHSADTVSFKLKNNLTGERLELRRFMENFVLLVRCPIERDENKWAEWEKEAVEWNSWNLIYIGIEDRDIGDGGRRKRRLPE
;
A
#
# COMPACT_ATOMS: atom_id res chain seq x y z
N MET A 1 56.41 18.35 22.55
CA MET A 1 56.12 17.14 21.76
C MET A 1 55.02 17.48 20.75
N SER A 2 55.39 17.84 19.52
CA SER A 2 54.44 18.17 18.45
C SER A 2 54.13 16.90 17.64
N GLY A 3 52.97 16.28 17.91
CA GLY A 3 52.50 15.13 17.15
C GLY A 3 52.30 15.50 15.68
N ASN A 4 52.86 14.69 14.78
CA ASN A 4 52.86 14.94 13.34
C ASN A 4 51.43 14.81 12.77
N PRO A 5 50.85 15.83 12.11
CA PRO A 5 49.47 15.80 11.60
C PRO A 5 49.18 14.64 10.63
N ARG A 6 50.23 14.14 9.95
CA ARG A 6 50.14 12.98 9.04
C ARG A 6 49.91 11.65 9.76
N GLU A 7 50.37 11.49 11.00
CA GLU A 7 50.12 10.28 11.80
C GLU A 7 48.70 10.26 12.37
N ALA A 8 48.21 11.41 12.85
CA ALA A 8 46.81 11.55 13.30
C ALA A 8 45.79 11.29 12.17
N GLN A 9 46.10 11.73 10.94
CA GLN A 9 45.28 11.43 9.76
C GLN A 9 45.35 9.96 9.30
N LYS A 10 46.44 9.25 9.60
CA LYS A 10 46.57 7.80 9.36
C LYS A 10 45.79 7.00 10.40
N GLN A 11 45.89 7.36 11.68
CA GLN A 11 45.15 6.71 12.78
C GLN A 11 43.63 6.90 12.68
N LEU A 12 43.15 8.05 12.17
CA LEU A 12 41.72 8.28 11.91
C LEU A 12 41.13 7.32 10.85
N LYS A 13 41.97 6.71 10.00
CA LYS A 13 41.52 5.71 9.00
C LYS A 13 41.36 4.30 9.58
N GLU A 14 41.79 4.06 10.81
CA GLU A 14 41.85 2.74 11.44
C GLU A 14 41.31 2.75 12.88
N ILE A 15 40.33 3.62 13.20
CA ILE A 15 39.62 3.50 14.48
C ILE A 15 38.72 2.27 14.40
N PHE A 16 39.27 1.12 14.79
CA PHE A 16 38.53 -0.10 14.99
C PHE A 16 37.82 -0.03 16.35
N ILE A 17 36.54 0.31 16.34
CA ILE A 17 35.67 0.20 17.51
C ILE A 17 35.25 -1.27 17.61
N CYS A 18 35.37 -1.91 18.78
CA CYS A 18 34.95 -3.29 18.97
C CYS A 18 33.42 -3.44 18.89
N ASP A 19 32.96 -4.64 18.57
CA ASP A 19 31.54 -4.91 18.33
C ASP A 19 30.69 -4.71 19.60
N ASP A 20 31.21 -5.06 20.78
CA ASP A 20 30.51 -4.88 22.06
C ASP A 20 30.16 -3.41 22.33
N VAL A 21 31.10 -2.50 22.09
CA VAL A 21 30.88 -1.06 22.22
C VAL A 21 29.83 -0.58 21.21
N LEU A 22 29.85 -1.10 19.98
CA LEU A 22 28.84 -0.78 18.97
C LEU A 22 27.45 -1.29 19.37
N PHE A 23 27.35 -2.49 19.93
CA PHE A 23 26.09 -3.05 20.44
C PHE A 23 25.52 -2.21 21.58
N ASP A 24 26.37 -1.70 22.48
CA ASP A 24 25.94 -0.80 23.54
C ASP A 24 25.39 0.52 22.97
N VAL A 25 26.03 1.08 21.94
CA VAL A 25 25.51 2.28 21.23
C VAL A 25 24.18 1.98 20.53
N PHE A 26 24.05 0.80 19.93
CA PHE A 26 22.84 0.41 19.19
C PHE A 26 21.60 0.35 20.08
N LYS A 27 21.74 0.02 21.38
CA LYS A 27 20.63 0.03 22.36
C LYS A 27 19.91 1.38 22.43
N PHE A 28 20.59 2.47 22.09
CA PHE A 28 20.03 3.83 22.09
C PHE A 28 19.49 4.28 20.72
N CYS A 29 19.63 3.45 19.68
CA CYS A 29 19.24 3.76 18.32
C CYS A 29 17.97 3.01 17.91
N GLY A 30 17.06 3.66 17.19
CA GLY A 30 15.86 2.99 16.68
C GLY A 30 16.14 2.14 15.44
N HIS A 31 15.23 1.20 15.14
CA HIS A 31 15.26 0.36 13.93
C HIS A 31 15.50 1.15 12.63
N PHE A 32 14.96 2.36 12.52
CA PHE A 32 15.15 3.19 11.33
C PHE A 32 16.58 3.73 11.19
N GLU A 33 17.21 4.17 12.28
CA GLU A 33 18.59 4.66 12.26
C GLU A 33 19.53 3.52 11.96
N LEU A 34 19.37 2.42 12.69
CA LEU A 34 20.24 1.27 12.54
C LEU A 34 20.11 0.69 11.13
N GLY A 35 18.91 0.37 10.67
CA GLY A 35 18.74 -0.29 9.37
C GLY A 35 18.91 0.61 8.14
N LEU A 36 18.59 1.91 8.21
CA LEU A 36 18.71 2.80 7.03
C LEU A 36 19.90 3.76 7.05
N LYS A 37 20.58 3.93 8.19
CA LYS A 37 21.80 4.74 8.27
C LYS A 37 23.03 3.93 8.55
N VAL A 38 22.98 3.01 9.52
CA VAL A 38 24.18 2.31 10.01
C VAL A 38 24.46 1.08 9.16
N ALA A 39 23.49 0.19 8.99
CA ALA A 39 23.63 -1.05 8.21
C ALA A 39 24.11 -0.79 6.77
N LEU A 40 23.64 0.31 6.16
CA LEU A 40 23.99 0.66 4.78
C LEU A 40 25.43 1.20 4.61
N LEU A 41 26.19 1.43 5.68
CA LEU A 41 27.55 1.95 5.60
C LEU A 41 28.53 0.89 5.07
N SER A 42 28.46 -0.33 5.60
CA SER A 42 29.36 -1.44 5.25
C SER A 42 28.75 -2.77 5.66
N ASP A 43 29.21 -3.85 5.04
CA ASP A 43 28.71 -5.21 5.31
C ASP A 43 28.91 -5.61 6.78
N ARG A 44 30.01 -5.18 7.43
CA ARG A 44 30.20 -5.35 8.89
C ARG A 44 29.06 -4.74 9.70
N PHE A 45 28.67 -3.50 9.41
CA PHE A 45 27.56 -2.84 10.10
C PHE A 45 26.22 -3.49 9.80
N ASP A 46 26.04 -4.05 8.61
CA ASP A 46 24.85 -4.83 8.27
C ASP A 46 24.71 -6.05 9.19
N PHE A 47 25.77 -6.87 9.27
CA PHE A 47 25.81 -8.03 10.17
C PHE A 47 25.62 -7.64 11.65
N LEU A 48 26.22 -6.54 12.10
CA LEU A 48 26.06 -6.07 13.49
C LEU A 48 24.65 -5.57 13.78
N VAL A 49 24.01 -4.85 12.85
CA VAL A 49 22.62 -4.41 13.02
C VAL A 49 21.68 -5.61 13.07
N ASP A 50 21.91 -6.63 12.24
CA ASP A 50 21.14 -7.87 12.24
C ASP A 50 21.35 -8.67 13.53
N ALA A 51 22.58 -8.79 14.02
CA ALA A 51 22.89 -9.41 15.31
C ALA A 51 22.24 -8.65 16.48
N HIS A 52 22.23 -7.31 16.43
CA HIS A 52 21.64 -6.46 17.48
C HIS A 52 20.13 -6.65 17.59
N PHE A 53 19.43 -6.76 16.46
CA PHE A 53 18.00 -7.09 16.45
C PHE A 53 17.72 -8.56 16.77
N LYS A 54 18.70 -9.29 17.33
CA LYS A 54 18.65 -10.71 17.70
C LYS A 54 18.25 -11.59 16.52
N SER A 55 18.63 -11.19 15.30
CA SER A 55 18.21 -11.81 14.03
C SER A 55 16.69 -11.80 13.77
N LYS A 56 15.91 -11.05 14.56
CA LYS A 56 14.46 -10.93 14.38
C LYS A 56 14.14 -9.97 13.26
N GLU A 57 13.19 -10.39 12.44
CA GLU A 57 12.62 -9.58 11.39
C GLU A 57 11.93 -8.34 11.96
N TRP A 58 12.03 -7.21 11.25
CA TRP A 58 11.49 -5.93 11.70
C TRP A 58 10.92 -5.07 10.56
N ALA A 59 10.05 -4.12 10.90
CA ALA A 59 9.35 -3.27 9.94
C ALA A 59 9.73 -1.78 10.09
N LEU A 60 9.73 -1.05 8.98
CA LEU A 60 10.15 0.35 8.90
C LEU A 60 9.12 1.36 9.43
N GLY A 61 7.88 0.94 9.73
CA GLY A 61 6.81 1.82 10.19
C GLY A 61 6.28 2.74 9.08
N ASN A 62 5.97 4.00 9.38
CA ASN A 62 5.41 4.97 8.42
C ASN A 62 6.52 5.77 7.72
N LEU A 63 6.58 5.68 6.39
CA LEU A 63 7.56 6.31 5.52
C LEU A 63 6.89 7.24 4.53
N GLU A 64 7.47 8.42 4.31
CA GLU A 64 7.04 9.40 3.31
C GLU A 64 8.22 9.74 2.39
N ILE A 65 8.07 9.46 1.09
CA ILE A 65 8.97 9.92 0.03
C ILE A 65 8.44 11.25 -0.49
N ARG A 66 9.24 12.30 -0.32
CA ARG A 66 8.86 13.65 -0.77
C ARG A 66 10.02 14.46 -1.30
N ARG A 67 9.69 15.56 -1.97
CA ARG A 67 10.65 16.53 -2.49
C ARG A 67 11.48 17.18 -1.38
N ARG A 68 12.75 17.45 -1.65
CA ARG A 68 13.60 18.28 -0.78
C ARG A 68 13.27 19.76 -0.98
N ARG A 69 13.07 20.51 0.13
CA ARG A 69 12.73 21.95 0.09
C ARG A 69 13.79 22.84 -0.61
N LYS A 70 15.08 22.57 -0.40
CA LYS A 70 16.19 23.45 -0.88
C LYS A 70 17.11 22.84 -1.94
N ARG A 71 16.92 21.57 -2.33
CA ARG A 71 17.82 20.86 -3.26
C ARG A 71 17.01 20.00 -4.23
N LYS A 72 17.56 19.70 -5.41
CA LYS A 72 16.96 18.73 -6.34
C LYS A 72 16.93 17.33 -5.70
N GLY A 73 15.87 16.59 -6.00
CA GLY A 73 15.69 15.17 -5.66
C GLY A 73 14.88 14.87 -4.40
N ALA A 74 14.71 13.57 -4.15
CA ALA A 74 13.88 13.01 -3.09
C ALA A 74 14.57 12.87 -1.73
N LYS A 75 13.76 12.71 -0.68
CA LYS A 75 14.16 12.27 0.66
C LYS A 75 13.08 11.35 1.25
N ILE A 76 13.48 10.45 2.14
CA ILE A 76 12.57 9.66 2.99
C ILE A 76 12.38 10.43 4.30
N VAL A 77 11.15 10.47 4.78
CA VAL A 77 10.79 10.95 6.11
C VAL A 77 10.08 9.85 6.84
N LYS A 78 10.63 9.43 7.98
CA LYS A 78 9.92 8.55 8.90
C LYS A 78 9.17 9.38 9.92
N HIS A 79 7.88 9.08 10.06
CA HIS A 79 7.02 9.71 11.05
C HIS A 79 6.91 8.82 12.29
N PHE A 80 6.96 9.44 13.46
CA PHE A 80 6.83 8.76 14.75
C PHE A 80 5.63 9.33 15.52
N GLY A 81 4.99 8.47 16.32
CA GLY A 81 3.79 8.81 17.10
C GLY A 81 2.51 8.91 16.27
N ARG A 82 1.35 9.01 16.93
CA ARG A 82 0.04 9.16 16.27
C ARG A 82 -0.11 10.52 15.57
N ASP A 83 0.53 11.56 16.12
CA ASP A 83 0.37 12.95 15.66
C ASP A 83 1.30 13.33 14.49
N TYR A 84 2.14 12.42 14.01
CA TYR A 84 3.14 12.69 12.95
C TYR A 84 4.10 13.88 13.26
N LYS A 85 4.20 14.34 14.50
CA LYS A 85 4.99 15.53 14.89
C LYS A 85 6.49 15.26 14.84
N ILE A 86 6.92 14.07 15.25
CA ILE A 86 8.33 13.69 15.26
C ILE A 86 8.68 13.10 13.89
N LYS A 87 9.63 13.73 13.19
CA LYS A 87 10.03 13.37 11.83
C LYS A 87 11.52 13.19 11.73
N ARG A 88 11.98 12.00 11.33
CA ARG A 88 13.39 11.77 10.99
C ARG A 88 13.57 11.71 9.48
N ARG A 89 14.63 12.36 8.98
CA ARG A 89 14.85 12.58 7.55
C ARG A 89 16.07 11.79 7.09
N LEU A 90 15.94 11.12 5.96
CA LEU A 90 16.99 10.33 5.33
C LEU A 90 17.04 10.64 3.83
N ARG A 91 18.23 10.52 3.22
CA ARG A 91 18.35 10.48 1.76
C ARG A 91 17.85 9.12 1.28
N ILE A 92 17.43 9.02 0.01
CA ILE A 92 17.08 7.73 -0.59
C ILE A 92 18.31 6.78 -0.50
N PRO A 93 18.18 5.60 0.12
CA PRO A 93 19.21 4.57 0.16
C PRO A 93 19.76 4.19 -1.22
N ARG A 94 21.08 4.02 -1.31
CA ARG A 94 21.75 3.54 -2.54
C ARG A 94 22.03 2.05 -2.54
N LYS A 95 22.21 1.46 -1.36
CA LYS A 95 22.36 0.02 -1.15
C LYS A 95 20.99 -0.60 -0.87
N SER A 96 20.89 -1.91 -1.04
CA SER A 96 19.73 -2.70 -0.61
C SER A 96 19.54 -2.58 0.90
N LEU A 97 18.30 -2.77 1.35
CA LEU A 97 18.00 -2.77 2.78
C LEU A 97 18.40 -4.13 3.39
N PRO A 98 18.76 -4.17 4.69
CA PRO A 98 19.10 -5.40 5.38
C PRO A 98 18.01 -6.45 5.22
N ASP A 99 18.36 -7.72 5.04
CA ASP A 99 17.41 -8.79 4.74
C ASP A 99 16.36 -8.98 5.84
N LYS A 100 16.72 -8.67 7.09
CA LYS A 100 15.82 -8.68 8.25
C LYS A 100 14.72 -7.61 8.21
N VAL A 101 14.78 -6.64 7.30
CA VAL A 101 13.65 -5.73 7.05
C VAL A 101 12.57 -6.49 6.29
N ILE A 102 11.39 -6.68 6.87
CA ILE A 102 10.30 -7.46 6.25
C ILE A 102 9.12 -6.64 5.75
N GLY A 103 9.08 -5.35 6.04
CA GLY A 103 7.95 -4.52 5.59
C GLY A 103 7.92 -3.13 6.17
N PHE A 104 6.75 -2.51 6.04
CA PHE A 104 6.45 -1.18 6.55
C PHE A 104 4.99 -1.11 6.96
N LYS A 105 4.65 -0.13 7.80
CA LYS A 105 3.25 0.13 8.14
C LYS A 105 2.56 0.92 7.01
N CYS A 106 3.21 1.99 6.56
CA CYS A 106 2.74 2.83 5.47
C CYS A 106 3.93 3.36 4.66
N LEU A 107 3.81 3.39 3.34
CA LEU A 107 4.74 4.02 2.40
C LEU A 107 3.96 5.03 1.54
N GLU A 108 4.15 6.31 1.83
CA GLU A 108 3.60 7.42 1.05
C GLU A 108 4.61 7.84 -0.03
N ILE A 109 4.16 7.90 -1.28
CA ILE A 109 4.94 8.33 -2.44
C ILE A 109 4.35 9.64 -2.96
N ASN A 110 4.92 10.75 -2.52
CA ASN A 110 4.50 12.11 -2.86
C ASN A 110 5.50 12.82 -3.78
N TYR A 111 6.54 12.13 -4.24
CA TYR A 111 7.54 12.64 -5.18
C TYR A 111 8.27 11.50 -5.87
N ILE A 112 8.50 11.65 -7.18
CA ILE A 112 9.14 10.60 -7.98
C ILE A 112 10.30 11.16 -8.80
N ASP A 113 11.43 10.45 -8.76
CA ASP A 113 12.57 10.67 -9.65
C ASP A 113 13.23 9.31 -9.97
N ARG A 114 14.24 9.31 -10.85
CA ARG A 114 14.96 8.07 -11.22
C ARG A 114 15.55 7.34 -10.01
N ARG A 115 15.91 8.04 -8.93
CA ARG A 115 16.46 7.41 -7.71
C ARG A 115 15.36 6.78 -6.87
N VAL A 116 14.18 7.40 -6.81
CA VAL A 116 13.00 6.82 -6.15
C VAL A 116 12.58 5.53 -6.85
N ILE A 117 12.49 5.52 -8.18
CA ILE A 117 12.14 4.28 -8.93
C ILE A 117 13.13 3.15 -8.64
N LYS A 118 14.44 3.43 -8.70
CA LYS A 118 15.46 2.44 -8.31
C LYS A 118 15.35 1.97 -6.86
N PHE A 119 14.90 2.85 -5.97
CA PHE A 119 14.66 2.48 -4.58
C PHE A 119 13.44 1.57 -4.44
N LEU A 120 12.31 1.91 -5.09
CA LEU A 120 11.11 1.07 -5.11
C LEU A 120 11.40 -0.33 -5.67
N GLN A 121 12.19 -0.43 -6.74
CA GLN A 121 12.65 -1.71 -7.29
C GLN A 121 13.42 -2.56 -6.27
N ARG A 122 14.29 -1.95 -5.46
CA ARG A 122 15.08 -2.68 -4.44
C ARG A 122 14.24 -3.12 -3.25
N ILE A 123 13.23 -2.34 -2.90
CA ILE A 123 12.33 -2.68 -1.79
C ILE A 123 11.11 -3.48 -2.25
N ARG A 124 11.07 -3.95 -3.52
CA ARG A 124 9.97 -4.77 -4.04
C ARG A 124 9.70 -5.99 -3.16
N ARG A 125 10.75 -6.61 -2.60
CA ARG A 125 10.64 -7.72 -1.65
C ARG A 125 9.83 -7.39 -0.38
N LEU A 126 9.70 -6.11 -0.03
CA LEU A 126 8.90 -5.65 1.12
C LEU A 126 7.40 -5.52 0.80
N PHE A 127 7.03 -5.59 -0.47
CA PHE A 127 5.63 -5.51 -0.90
C PHE A 127 4.94 -6.88 -0.86
N ASP A 128 5.71 -7.98 -0.98
CA ASP A 128 5.20 -9.34 -0.92
C ASP A 128 5.19 -9.87 0.52
N ASN A 129 4.28 -9.32 1.33
CA ASN A 129 4.01 -9.80 2.68
C ASN A 129 2.88 -10.85 2.63
N SER A 130 2.92 -11.86 3.51
CA SER A 130 1.89 -12.90 3.63
C SER A 130 0.48 -12.37 3.84
N LYS A 131 0.32 -11.15 4.35
CA LYS A 131 -0.98 -10.49 4.58
C LYS A 131 -1.46 -9.62 3.39
N GLY A 132 -0.65 -9.51 2.34
CA GLY A 132 -0.91 -8.71 1.14
C GLY A 132 -0.69 -7.20 1.33
N THR A 133 -0.75 -6.47 0.22
CA THR A 133 -0.51 -5.02 0.15
C THR A 133 -1.80 -4.24 -0.10
N GLN A 134 -1.96 -3.15 0.66
CA GLN A 134 -3.05 -2.20 0.48
C GLN A 134 -2.61 -1.05 -0.43
N LEU A 135 -3.44 -0.70 -1.40
CA LEU A 135 -3.19 0.42 -2.29
C LEU A 135 -4.22 1.54 -2.10
N TYR A 136 -3.70 2.75 -2.03
CA TYR A 136 -4.45 3.99 -2.11
C TYR A 136 -3.80 4.93 -3.13
N ILE A 137 -4.57 5.45 -4.08
CA ILE A 137 -4.09 6.46 -5.05
C ILE A 137 -4.87 7.76 -4.86
N GLY A 138 -4.19 8.77 -4.30
CA GLY A 138 -4.70 10.13 -4.12
C GLY A 138 -4.46 11.06 -5.30
N THR A 139 -3.66 10.66 -6.29
CA THR A 139 -3.36 11.47 -7.48
C THR A 139 -4.64 11.89 -8.23
N ASN A 140 -4.75 13.18 -8.57
CA ASN A 140 -5.89 13.73 -9.30
C ASN A 140 -5.92 13.29 -10.77
N LYS A 141 -7.10 13.26 -11.39
CA LYS A 141 -7.32 12.76 -12.77
C LYS A 141 -6.57 13.57 -13.83
N ASP A 142 -6.37 14.86 -13.60
CA ASP A 142 -5.73 15.81 -14.51
C ASP A 142 -4.19 15.75 -14.52
N GLN A 143 -3.58 14.94 -13.63
CA GLN A 143 -2.14 14.79 -13.50
C GLN A 143 -1.58 13.80 -14.53
N TYR A 144 -1.68 14.13 -15.82
CA TYR A 144 -1.39 13.20 -16.92
C TYR A 144 0.04 12.65 -16.88
N ARG A 145 1.02 13.47 -16.49
CA ARG A 145 2.41 13.01 -16.40
C ARG A 145 2.60 12.06 -15.22
N SER A 146 1.94 12.35 -14.09
CA SER A 146 1.93 11.44 -12.94
C SER A 146 1.28 10.11 -13.28
N TRP A 147 0.14 10.11 -13.97
CA TRP A 147 -0.54 8.87 -14.37
C TRP A 147 0.31 8.03 -15.32
N ALA A 148 1.02 8.64 -16.27
CA ALA A 148 1.98 7.94 -17.11
C ALA A 148 3.08 7.27 -16.28
N ILE A 149 3.66 7.96 -15.28
CA ILE A 149 4.67 7.36 -14.39
C ILE A 149 4.09 6.26 -13.51
N ILE A 150 2.89 6.46 -12.96
CA ILE A 150 2.21 5.47 -12.14
C ILE A 150 2.00 4.20 -12.96
N ARG A 151 1.43 4.32 -14.17
CA ARG A 151 1.19 3.20 -15.08
C ARG A 151 2.48 2.52 -15.53
N ASP A 152 3.47 3.28 -15.98
CA ASP A 152 4.61 2.71 -16.72
C ASP A 152 5.78 2.30 -15.80
N GLN A 153 5.89 2.87 -14.59
CA GLN A 153 7.05 2.65 -13.72
C GLN A 153 6.72 2.17 -12.30
N ILE A 154 5.54 2.48 -11.76
CA ILE A 154 5.17 2.08 -10.39
C ILE A 154 4.27 0.85 -10.41
N TRP A 155 3.24 0.83 -11.25
CA TRP A 155 2.25 -0.24 -11.33
C TRP A 155 2.87 -1.63 -11.53
N PRO A 156 3.85 -1.83 -12.45
CA PRO A 156 4.48 -3.15 -12.64
C PRO A 156 5.30 -3.65 -11.44
N LEU A 157 5.55 -2.80 -10.44
CA LEU A 157 6.28 -3.17 -9.22
C LEU A 157 5.36 -3.67 -8.11
N ILE A 158 4.05 -3.41 -8.19
CA ILE A 158 3.09 -3.65 -7.10
C ILE A 158 1.83 -4.40 -7.52
N SER A 159 1.48 -4.46 -8.81
CA SER A 159 0.19 -5.03 -9.28
C SER A 159 -0.05 -6.47 -8.85
N ASP A 160 1.01 -7.28 -8.81
CA ASP A 160 1.01 -8.69 -8.43
C ASP A 160 0.82 -8.94 -6.93
N VAL A 161 1.06 -7.93 -6.08
CA VAL A 161 0.99 -8.06 -4.62
C VAL A 161 -0.22 -7.37 -3.98
N ILE A 162 -0.96 -6.56 -4.76
CA ILE A 162 -2.12 -5.82 -4.24
C ILE A 162 -3.24 -6.80 -3.93
N CYS A 163 -3.64 -6.84 -2.66
CA CYS A 163 -4.79 -7.62 -2.21
C CYS A 163 -6.00 -6.73 -1.90
N PHE A 164 -5.78 -5.43 -1.75
CA PHE A 164 -6.74 -4.48 -1.23
C PHE A 164 -6.60 -3.11 -1.90
N ILE A 165 -7.71 -2.51 -2.33
CA ILE A 165 -7.75 -1.14 -2.89
C ILE A 165 -8.81 -0.32 -2.16
N SER A 166 -8.42 0.86 -1.65
CA SER A 166 -9.39 1.83 -1.09
C SER A 166 -9.64 2.99 -2.05
N LEU A 167 -10.92 3.28 -2.29
CA LEU A 167 -11.44 4.27 -3.22
C LEU A 167 -12.41 5.21 -2.49
N PRO A 168 -11.92 6.22 -1.73
CA PRO A 168 -12.75 7.08 -0.89
C PRO A 168 -13.47 8.19 -1.68
N SER A 169 -13.43 8.17 -3.01
CA SER A 169 -14.09 9.17 -3.85
C SER A 169 -14.74 8.49 -5.04
N SER A 170 -15.83 9.06 -5.54
CA SER A 170 -16.52 8.59 -6.74
C SER A 170 -15.60 8.54 -7.97
N ALA A 171 -14.68 9.50 -8.09
CA ALA A 171 -13.68 9.54 -9.15
C ALA A 171 -12.52 8.56 -8.95
N GLY A 172 -12.41 7.90 -7.78
CA GLY A 172 -11.29 7.02 -7.45
C GLY A 172 -11.14 5.85 -8.41
N PHE A 173 -12.25 5.25 -8.83
CA PHE A 173 -12.22 4.12 -9.76
C PHE A 173 -11.87 4.59 -11.18
N ASP A 174 -12.48 5.67 -11.66
CA ASP A 174 -12.15 6.23 -12.99
C ASP A 174 -10.67 6.60 -13.09
N ARG A 175 -10.09 7.06 -11.98
CA ARG A 175 -8.65 7.31 -11.86
C ARG A 175 -7.84 6.02 -12.01
N LEU A 176 -8.21 4.97 -11.29
CA LEU A 176 -7.54 3.66 -11.36
C LEU A 176 -7.51 3.11 -12.79
N ARG A 177 -8.60 3.27 -13.55
CA ARG A 177 -8.70 2.82 -14.95
C ARG A 177 -7.82 3.59 -15.95
N GLN A 178 -7.16 4.68 -15.53
CA GLN A 178 -6.12 5.34 -16.35
C GLN A 178 -4.83 4.51 -16.47
N ILE A 179 -4.64 3.54 -15.57
CA ILE A 179 -3.54 2.58 -15.68
C ILE A 179 -3.84 1.58 -16.80
N SER A 180 -5.00 0.92 -16.71
CA SER A 180 -5.47 -0.08 -17.67
C SER A 180 -7.00 -0.19 -17.57
N PRO A 181 -7.73 -0.45 -18.68
CA PRO A 181 -9.15 -0.77 -18.62
C PRO A 181 -9.45 -1.99 -17.73
N THR A 182 -8.55 -2.99 -17.74
CA THR A 182 -8.64 -4.27 -17.01
C THR A 182 -7.94 -4.24 -15.66
N VAL A 183 -7.60 -3.06 -15.13
CA VAL A 183 -6.75 -2.87 -13.94
C VAL A 183 -7.12 -3.74 -12.72
N LEU A 184 -8.40 -4.06 -12.53
CA LEU A 184 -8.82 -4.97 -11.45
C LEU A 184 -8.52 -6.45 -11.74
N GLY A 185 -8.66 -6.87 -13.00
CA GLY A 185 -8.29 -8.21 -13.45
C GLY A 185 -6.78 -8.42 -13.49
N ASP A 186 -6.02 -7.35 -13.75
CA ASP A 186 -4.54 -7.36 -13.76
C ASP A 186 -3.93 -7.64 -12.38
N CYS A 187 -4.71 -7.44 -11.29
CA CYS A 187 -4.28 -7.73 -9.92
C CYS A 187 -4.78 -9.12 -9.47
N SER A 188 -4.00 -10.17 -9.71
CA SER A 188 -4.39 -11.57 -9.41
C SER A 188 -4.69 -11.82 -7.91
N LYS A 189 -3.96 -11.15 -7.01
CA LYS A 189 -4.19 -11.23 -5.56
C LYS A 189 -5.30 -10.30 -5.06
N LEU A 190 -5.88 -9.45 -5.92
CA LEU A 190 -6.90 -8.48 -5.51
C LEU A 190 -8.15 -9.22 -5.04
N ARG A 191 -8.45 -9.00 -3.76
CA ARG A 191 -9.55 -9.64 -3.07
C ARG A 191 -10.56 -8.62 -2.59
N VAL A 192 -10.11 -7.46 -2.14
CA VAL A 192 -10.96 -6.49 -1.46
C VAL A 192 -10.91 -5.14 -2.16
N ILE A 193 -12.07 -4.55 -2.42
CA ILE A 193 -12.20 -3.15 -2.81
C ILE A 193 -13.07 -2.47 -1.77
N ASP A 194 -12.59 -1.36 -1.21
CA ASP A 194 -13.33 -0.51 -0.28
C ASP A 194 -13.77 0.77 -0.99
N SER A 195 -15.07 1.01 -1.12
CA SER A 195 -15.59 2.22 -1.76
C SER A 195 -17.02 2.58 -1.35
N ASN A 196 -17.20 3.84 -0.93
CA ASN A 196 -18.52 4.42 -0.60
C ASN A 196 -19.34 4.87 -1.82
N PHE A 197 -18.77 4.80 -3.03
CA PHE A 197 -19.29 5.57 -4.17
C PHE A 197 -19.45 4.80 -5.48
N VAL A 198 -18.99 3.55 -5.55
CA VAL A 198 -19.09 2.75 -6.78
C VAL A 198 -20.14 1.68 -6.63
N ILE A 199 -21.09 1.65 -7.56
CA ILE A 199 -22.18 0.67 -7.60
C ILE A 199 -21.94 -0.19 -8.82
N PRO A 200 -21.91 -1.53 -8.71
CA PRO A 200 -21.80 -2.41 -9.87
C PRO A 200 -22.94 -2.15 -10.88
N LYS A 201 -22.61 -2.08 -12.17
CA LYS A 201 -23.58 -1.86 -13.26
C LYS A 201 -23.51 -3.00 -14.27
N PHE A 202 -24.67 -3.42 -14.76
CA PHE A 202 -24.81 -4.42 -15.82
C PHE A 202 -25.11 -3.76 -17.19
N PRO A 203 -24.73 -4.40 -18.32
CA PRO A 203 -23.95 -5.65 -18.41
C PRO A 203 -22.51 -5.46 -17.94
N ALA A 204 -21.95 -6.51 -17.32
CA ALA A 204 -20.57 -6.52 -16.83
C ALA A 204 -19.58 -6.42 -17.99
N ASP A 205 -18.68 -5.44 -17.95
CA ASP A 205 -17.68 -5.17 -19.00
C ASP A 205 -16.52 -4.37 -18.41
N ASP A 206 -15.29 -4.61 -18.86
CA ASP A 206 -14.07 -3.87 -18.47
C ASP A 206 -13.33 -3.29 -19.68
N SER A 207 -13.93 -3.36 -20.88
CA SER A 207 -13.40 -2.76 -22.09
C SER A 207 -13.11 -1.26 -21.92
N ALA A 208 -12.26 -0.69 -22.78
CA ALA A 208 -11.90 0.73 -22.68
C ALA A 208 -13.12 1.68 -22.67
N GLY A 209 -14.23 1.32 -23.33
CA GLY A 209 -15.48 2.08 -23.34
C GLY A 209 -16.42 1.81 -22.16
N ALA A 210 -16.17 0.76 -21.36
CA ALA A 210 -17.01 0.41 -20.21
C ALA A 210 -16.93 1.47 -19.10
N SER A 211 -17.98 1.57 -18.29
CA SER A 211 -17.93 2.38 -17.06
C SER A 211 -17.19 1.65 -15.93
N SER A 212 -16.66 2.39 -14.96
CA SER A 212 -16.06 1.82 -13.74
C SER A 212 -17.01 0.90 -12.98
N ALA A 213 -18.31 1.21 -13.01
CA ALA A 213 -19.37 0.38 -12.46
C ALA A 213 -19.49 -0.98 -13.17
N GLN A 214 -19.35 -1.01 -14.50
CA GLN A 214 -19.35 -2.27 -15.27
C GLN A 214 -18.08 -3.07 -15.03
N ALA A 215 -16.92 -2.40 -14.92
CA ALA A 215 -15.65 -3.06 -14.66
C ALA A 215 -15.65 -3.69 -13.26
N LEU A 216 -16.24 -3.01 -12.27
CA LEU A 216 -16.47 -3.56 -10.94
C LEU A 216 -17.38 -4.80 -10.99
N ALA A 217 -18.50 -4.72 -11.73
CA ALA A 217 -19.40 -5.87 -11.89
C ALA A 217 -18.68 -7.07 -12.53
N LYS A 218 -17.86 -6.83 -13.56
CA LYS A 218 -17.08 -7.89 -14.21
C LYS A 218 -16.03 -8.49 -13.28
N TRP A 219 -15.27 -7.66 -12.56
CA TRP A 219 -14.30 -8.16 -11.58
C TRP A 219 -14.98 -9.00 -10.51
N LEU A 220 -16.10 -8.55 -9.97
CA LEU A 220 -16.83 -9.27 -8.93
C LEU A 220 -17.40 -10.62 -9.43
N HIS A 221 -17.85 -10.70 -10.69
CA HIS A 221 -18.35 -11.95 -11.30
C HIS A 221 -17.27 -12.92 -11.78
N THR A 222 -16.04 -12.44 -11.94
CA THR A 222 -14.94 -13.29 -12.38
C THR A 222 -14.39 -14.02 -11.15
N PRO A 223 -14.34 -15.36 -11.10
CA PRO A 223 -13.71 -16.08 -10.00
C PRO A 223 -12.22 -15.71 -9.85
N ARG A 224 -11.67 -15.85 -8.65
CA ARG A 224 -10.21 -15.78 -8.44
C ARG A 224 -9.60 -17.14 -8.76
N GLU A 225 -8.36 -17.15 -9.22
CA GLU A 225 -7.61 -18.39 -9.49
C GLU A 225 -7.41 -19.24 -8.22
N ASP A 226 -7.29 -18.60 -7.06
CA ASP A 226 -7.12 -19.27 -5.76
C ASP A 226 -8.44 -19.77 -5.14
N GLY A 227 -9.57 -19.56 -5.82
CA GLY A 227 -10.90 -19.95 -5.34
C GLY A 227 -11.39 -19.20 -4.09
N LEU A 228 -10.64 -18.20 -3.61
CA LEU A 228 -11.06 -17.37 -2.48
C LEU A 228 -12.12 -16.35 -2.94
N PRO A 229 -13.07 -16.00 -2.07
CA PRO A 229 -14.07 -15.02 -2.42
C PRO A 229 -13.48 -13.61 -2.53
N LYS A 230 -14.07 -12.80 -3.42
CA LYS A 230 -13.86 -11.35 -3.51
C LYS A 230 -14.80 -10.63 -2.56
N ALA A 231 -14.33 -9.59 -1.89
CA ALA A 231 -15.09 -8.73 -1.01
C ALA A 231 -15.17 -7.29 -1.55
N PHE A 232 -16.35 -6.69 -1.47
CA PHE A 232 -16.55 -5.27 -1.76
C PHE A 232 -17.08 -4.56 -0.52
N VAL A 233 -16.42 -3.51 -0.04
CA VAL A 233 -16.66 -2.99 1.30
C VAL A 233 -17.16 -1.56 1.24
N ASN A 234 -18.11 -1.24 2.11
CA ASN A 234 -18.77 0.06 2.27
C ASN A 234 -19.58 0.53 1.05
N SER A 235 -20.28 -0.37 0.34
CA SER A 235 -21.21 0.08 -0.71
C SER A 235 -22.44 0.77 -0.11
N THR A 236 -22.99 1.79 -0.77
CA THR A 236 -24.28 2.39 -0.36
C THR A 236 -25.48 1.69 -0.99
N ASN A 237 -25.28 0.70 -1.88
CA ASN A 237 -26.35 -0.05 -2.54
C ASN A 237 -26.06 -1.57 -2.58
N PRO A 238 -27.08 -2.43 -2.43
CA PRO A 238 -26.92 -3.88 -2.53
C PRO A 238 -26.63 -4.31 -3.97
N ALA A 239 -25.60 -5.15 -4.16
CA ALA A 239 -25.26 -5.81 -5.43
C ALA A 239 -24.74 -7.23 -5.20
N ASN A 240 -24.91 -8.12 -6.19
CA ASN A 240 -24.82 -9.59 -6.08
C ASN A 240 -23.43 -10.22 -5.83
N PHE A 241 -22.74 -9.94 -4.71
CA PHE A 241 -21.41 -10.49 -4.33
C PHE A 241 -21.20 -10.55 -2.81
N ILE A 242 -20.02 -10.96 -2.31
CA ILE A 242 -19.69 -10.67 -0.91
C ILE A 242 -19.46 -9.18 -0.77
N VAL A 243 -20.43 -8.47 -0.21
CA VAL A 243 -20.35 -7.06 0.10
C VAL A 243 -20.35 -6.91 1.62
N SER A 244 -19.28 -6.38 2.20
CA SER A 244 -19.26 -6.01 3.61
C SER A 244 -19.64 -4.54 3.75
N PHE A 245 -20.70 -4.23 4.47
CA PHE A 245 -21.06 -2.88 4.83
C PHE A 245 -20.47 -2.61 6.21
N GLY A 246 -19.41 -1.80 6.30
CA GLY A 246 -19.12 -1.13 7.55
C GLY A 246 -20.15 -0.05 7.78
N LEU A 247 -20.92 -0.14 8.87
CA LEU A 247 -21.57 1.05 9.42
C LEU A 247 -20.42 1.93 9.90
N ILE A 248 -19.94 2.85 9.05
CA ILE A 248 -18.83 3.74 9.37
C ILE A 248 -19.24 4.57 10.60
N ILE A 249 -18.76 4.20 11.78
CA ILE A 249 -18.90 5.02 13.00
C ILE A 249 -17.81 6.10 13.08
N ASN A 250 -16.79 6.10 12.22
CA ASN A 250 -15.68 7.03 12.37
C ASN A 250 -15.66 8.07 11.24
N HIS A 251 -16.25 9.25 11.52
CA HIS A 251 -15.96 10.60 10.99
C HIS A 251 -17.12 11.45 10.41
N LEU A 252 -18.39 11.04 10.51
CA LEU A 252 -19.51 11.96 10.24
C LEU A 252 -20.48 12.01 11.44
N PRO A 253 -20.60 13.16 12.15
CA PRO A 253 -21.45 13.28 13.34
C PRO A 253 -22.96 13.10 13.10
N ASN A 254 -23.40 12.96 11.84
CA ASN A 254 -24.80 13.13 11.45
C ASN A 254 -25.42 11.93 10.70
N TRP A 255 -24.75 10.78 10.58
CA TRP A 255 -25.39 9.62 9.96
C TRP A 255 -26.25 8.87 11.00
N LYS A 256 -27.53 9.24 11.07
CA LYS A 256 -28.54 8.51 11.85
C LYS A 256 -28.58 7.05 11.39
N HIS A 257 -28.57 6.16 12.36
CA HIS A 257 -28.76 4.71 12.26
C HIS A 257 -29.70 4.32 11.11
N SER A 258 -29.23 3.54 10.13
CA SER A 258 -30.14 2.81 9.26
C SER A 258 -30.70 1.62 10.05
N ALA A 259 -31.76 1.88 10.79
CA ALA A 259 -32.39 0.92 11.70
C ALA A 259 -33.11 -0.25 11.00
N ASP A 260 -33.23 -0.27 9.67
CA ASP A 260 -34.14 -1.19 8.96
C ASP A 260 -33.45 -2.10 7.91
N THR A 261 -32.18 -2.47 8.11
CA THR A 261 -31.56 -3.44 7.19
C THR A 261 -32.03 -4.87 7.54
N VAL A 262 -33.16 -5.29 6.96
CA VAL A 262 -33.73 -6.62 7.18
C VAL A 262 -32.79 -7.69 6.61
N SER A 263 -32.34 -8.61 7.45
CA SER A 263 -31.52 -9.76 7.03
C SER A 263 -32.36 -10.71 6.17
N PHE A 264 -31.77 -11.27 5.11
CA PHE A 264 -32.46 -12.21 4.22
C PHE A 264 -31.52 -13.31 3.73
N LYS A 265 -32.11 -14.44 3.30
CA LYS A 265 -31.39 -15.54 2.68
C LYS A 265 -32.19 -16.06 1.48
N LEU A 266 -31.61 -15.91 0.29
CA LEU A 266 -32.16 -16.36 -0.97
C LEU A 266 -31.30 -17.51 -1.50
N LYS A 267 -31.95 -18.53 -2.08
CA LYS A 267 -31.28 -19.64 -2.76
C LYS A 267 -31.77 -19.70 -4.20
N ASN A 268 -30.84 -19.87 -5.13
CA ASN A 268 -31.13 -20.13 -6.52
C ASN A 268 -30.68 -21.57 -6.84
N ASN A 269 -31.63 -22.50 -6.86
CA ASN A 269 -31.36 -23.91 -7.13
C ASN A 269 -30.92 -24.16 -8.59
N LEU A 270 -31.19 -23.24 -9.53
CA LEU A 270 -30.76 -23.38 -10.92
C LEU A 270 -29.27 -23.12 -11.09
N THR A 271 -28.73 -22.11 -10.38
CA THR A 271 -27.30 -21.79 -10.43
C THR A 271 -26.50 -22.46 -9.31
N GLY A 272 -27.17 -23.07 -8.34
CA GLY A 272 -26.52 -23.63 -7.15
C GLY A 272 -25.95 -22.55 -6.22
N GLU A 273 -26.44 -21.31 -6.31
CA GLU A 273 -25.93 -20.16 -5.55
C GLU A 273 -26.92 -19.71 -4.46
N ARG A 274 -26.39 -19.13 -3.39
CA ARG A 274 -27.16 -18.44 -2.34
C ARG A 274 -26.70 -16.98 -2.23
N LEU A 275 -27.63 -16.12 -1.86
CA LEU A 275 -27.39 -14.71 -1.53
C LEU A 275 -27.95 -14.45 -0.13
N GLU A 276 -27.11 -14.02 0.79
CA GLU A 276 -27.45 -13.85 2.20
C GLU A 276 -27.02 -12.46 2.68
N LEU A 277 -27.95 -11.68 3.24
CA LEU A 277 -27.64 -10.43 3.94
C LEU A 277 -27.81 -10.68 5.43
N ARG A 278 -26.75 -10.46 6.22
CA ARG A 278 -26.78 -10.66 7.68
C ARG A 278 -25.93 -9.64 8.42
N ARG A 279 -26.28 -9.36 9.67
CA ARG A 279 -25.40 -8.59 10.56
C ARG A 279 -24.16 -9.40 10.93
N PHE A 280 -23.01 -8.75 10.97
CA PHE A 280 -21.71 -9.33 11.33
C PHE A 280 -20.96 -8.39 12.26
N MET A 281 -20.56 -8.86 13.45
CA MET A 281 -20.05 -7.99 14.54
C MET A 281 -21.02 -6.84 14.90
N GLU A 282 -20.64 -5.98 15.84
CA GLU A 282 -21.52 -4.90 16.32
C GLU A 282 -21.88 -3.88 15.22
N ASN A 283 -20.95 -3.62 14.29
CA ASN A 283 -21.03 -2.48 13.35
C ASN A 283 -20.93 -2.87 11.86
N PHE A 284 -20.99 -4.15 11.50
CA PHE A 284 -20.93 -4.55 10.09
C PHE A 284 -22.17 -5.34 9.66
N VAL A 285 -22.49 -5.28 8.37
CA VAL A 285 -23.48 -6.12 7.70
C VAL A 285 -22.78 -6.80 6.54
N LEU A 286 -22.91 -8.11 6.37
CA LEU A 286 -22.35 -8.86 5.24
C LEU A 286 -23.50 -9.27 4.31
N LEU A 287 -23.45 -8.81 3.07
CA LEU A 287 -24.07 -9.50 1.94
C LEU A 287 -23.06 -10.54 1.46
N VAL A 288 -23.49 -11.78 1.29
CA VAL A 288 -22.63 -12.90 0.90
C VAL A 288 -23.30 -13.60 -0.26
N ARG A 289 -22.59 -13.69 -1.39
CA ARG A 289 -22.95 -14.60 -2.49
C ARG A 289 -21.99 -15.77 -2.50
N CYS A 290 -22.50 -16.98 -2.49
CA CYS A 290 -21.68 -18.19 -2.48
C CYS A 290 -22.44 -19.40 -3.02
N PRO A 291 -21.77 -20.53 -3.26
CA PRO A 291 -22.45 -21.80 -3.50
C PRO A 291 -23.42 -22.17 -2.37
N ILE A 292 -24.51 -22.87 -2.71
CA ILE A 292 -25.47 -23.43 -1.74
C ILE A 292 -24.76 -24.47 -0.87
N GLU A 293 -24.05 -25.40 -1.52
CA GLU A 293 -23.21 -26.39 -0.86
C GLU A 293 -21.83 -25.77 -0.60
N ARG A 294 -21.50 -25.58 0.68
CA ARG A 294 -20.22 -25.00 1.09
C ARG A 294 -19.80 -25.50 2.46
N ASP A 295 -18.49 -25.49 2.69
CA ASP A 295 -17.92 -25.70 4.02
C ASP A 295 -18.11 -24.43 4.86
N GLU A 296 -19.04 -24.46 5.82
CA GLU A 296 -19.35 -23.29 6.65
C GLU A 296 -18.17 -22.85 7.53
N ASN A 297 -17.29 -23.76 7.95
CA ASN A 297 -16.12 -23.40 8.76
C ASN A 297 -15.11 -22.62 7.90
N LYS A 298 -14.83 -23.14 6.70
CA LYS A 298 -13.95 -22.48 5.74
C LYS A 298 -14.47 -21.10 5.33
N TRP A 299 -15.78 -21.00 5.10
CA TRP A 299 -16.41 -19.72 4.76
C TRP A 299 -16.41 -18.73 5.91
N ALA A 300 -16.58 -19.18 7.16
CA ALA A 300 -16.46 -18.32 8.32
C ALA A 300 -15.05 -17.72 8.46
N GLU A 301 -14.00 -18.50 8.17
CA GLU A 301 -12.62 -17.99 8.14
C GLU A 301 -12.44 -16.92 7.05
N TRP A 302 -12.96 -17.17 5.85
CA TRP A 302 -12.87 -16.22 4.74
C TRP A 302 -13.64 -14.92 5.00
N GLU A 303 -14.84 -15.02 5.57
CA GLU A 303 -15.65 -13.86 5.94
C GLU A 303 -14.96 -13.03 7.04
N LYS A 304 -14.32 -13.69 8.02
CA LYS A 304 -13.54 -13.03 9.06
C LYS A 304 -12.31 -12.31 8.47
N GLU A 305 -11.56 -12.98 7.61
CA GLU A 305 -10.40 -12.38 6.94
C GLU A 305 -10.80 -11.19 6.04
N ALA A 306 -11.97 -11.27 5.40
CA ALA A 306 -12.54 -10.21 4.60
C ALA A 306 -13.06 -9.00 5.41
N VAL A 307 -13.01 -9.03 6.75
CA VAL A 307 -13.39 -7.91 7.64
C VAL A 307 -12.24 -7.48 8.56
N GLU A 308 -11.39 -8.40 9.00
CA GLU A 308 -10.22 -8.15 9.85
C GLU A 308 -9.00 -7.70 9.04
N TRP A 309 -9.07 -6.50 8.46
CA TRP A 309 -7.98 -6.05 7.58
C TRP A 309 -6.85 -5.48 8.42
N ASN A 310 -5.64 -5.91 8.09
CA ASN A 310 -4.47 -5.49 8.82
C ASN A 310 -4.01 -4.09 8.36
N SER A 311 -3.78 -3.17 9.30
CA SER A 311 -3.32 -1.78 9.04
C SER A 311 -1.84 -1.66 8.65
N TRP A 312 -1.28 -2.68 8.01
CA TRP A 312 0.14 -2.81 7.67
C TRP A 312 0.31 -2.99 6.16
N ASN A 313 1.45 -2.56 5.62
CA ASN A 313 1.78 -2.55 4.18
C ASN A 313 0.82 -1.71 3.32
N LEU A 314 0.48 -0.51 3.80
CA LEU A 314 -0.22 0.48 2.99
C LEU A 314 0.74 1.21 2.05
N ILE A 315 0.45 1.21 0.76
CA ILE A 315 1.09 2.05 -0.24
C ILE A 315 0.12 3.17 -0.62
N TYR A 316 0.52 4.39 -0.31
CA TYR A 316 -0.19 5.60 -0.70
C TYR A 316 0.57 6.30 -1.84
N ILE A 317 -0.11 6.60 -2.95
CA ILE A 317 0.46 7.31 -4.09
C ILE A 317 -0.27 8.65 -4.27
N GLY A 318 0.43 9.75 -4.01
CA GLY A 318 -0.09 11.12 -4.13
C GLY A 318 0.87 12.01 -4.93
N ILE A 319 1.21 11.57 -6.16
CA ILE A 319 2.15 12.28 -7.02
C ILE A 319 1.39 13.29 -7.88
N GLU A 320 1.74 14.57 -7.80
CA GLU A 320 1.31 15.59 -8.75
C GLU A 320 2.37 15.83 -9.84
N ASP A 321 1.98 16.39 -10.99
CA ASP A 321 2.89 16.66 -12.10
C ASP A 321 4.07 17.57 -11.69
N ARG A 322 3.87 18.42 -10.68
CA ARG A 322 4.91 19.28 -10.08
C ARG A 322 5.92 18.52 -9.22
N ASP A 323 5.60 17.30 -8.81
CA ASP A 323 6.39 16.43 -7.96
C ASP A 323 7.20 15.38 -8.73
N ILE A 324 7.31 15.58 -10.05
CA ILE A 324 8.16 14.80 -10.92
C ILE A 324 9.54 15.45 -10.99
N GLY A 325 10.56 14.70 -10.59
CA GLY A 325 11.96 15.09 -10.66
C GLY A 325 12.49 15.02 -12.08
N ASP A 326 12.21 16.07 -12.86
CA ASP A 326 12.63 16.20 -14.25
C ASP A 326 14.15 16.08 -14.42
N GLY A 327 14.57 14.97 -15.04
CA GLY A 327 15.76 14.93 -15.89
C GLY A 327 15.47 15.39 -17.33
N GLY A 328 14.23 15.77 -17.66
CA GLY A 328 13.78 16.14 -19.00
C GLY A 328 13.21 17.57 -19.02
N ARG A 329 13.75 18.39 -19.93
CA ARG A 329 13.44 19.80 -20.14
C ARG A 329 11.93 20.08 -20.10
N ARG A 330 11.50 21.09 -19.32
CA ARG A 330 10.37 21.92 -19.75
C ARG A 330 10.71 22.40 -21.16
N LYS A 331 10.05 21.88 -22.20
CA LYS A 331 10.07 22.57 -23.49
C LYS A 331 9.46 23.95 -23.19
N ARG A 332 10.32 24.97 -23.09
CA ARG A 332 9.86 26.35 -23.16
C ARG A 332 9.11 26.44 -24.47
N ARG A 333 7.83 26.79 -24.41
CA ARG A 333 7.15 27.34 -25.59
C ARG A 333 7.98 28.56 -25.98
N LEU A 334 8.53 28.55 -27.19
CA LEU A 334 9.06 29.77 -27.77
C LEU A 334 7.85 30.72 -27.95
N PRO A 335 7.99 32.01 -27.64
CA PRO A 335 6.97 32.98 -28.03
C PRO A 335 6.87 32.98 -29.54
N GLU A 336 5.64 32.98 -30.05
CA GLU A 336 5.34 33.27 -31.46
C GLU A 336 5.77 34.68 -31.84
#